data_AF-X1KLZ9-F1
#
_entry.id   AF-X1KLZ9-F1
#
_cell.length_a   1.000
_cell.length_b   1.000
_cell.length_c   1.000
_cell.angle_alpha   90.00
_cell.angle_beta   90.00
_cell.angle_gamma   90.00
#
_symmetry.space_group_name_H-M   'P 1'
#
loop_
_entity.id
_entity.type
_entity.pdbx_description
1 polymer ?
#
loop_
_entity_poly.entity_id
_entity_poly.type
_entity_poly.pdbx_seq_one_letter_code
_entity_poly.pdbx_strand_id
1 'polypeptide(L)'
;MRVINYPDKKEWQKLLIRPVFETHSLDESVRKVLENVKKNGDEAILKYTEKFDHIRLDSYIVSKEEKVAALKLVDTELKKAMKLASDNIAKFHNAQKFSIVEVETL
;
A
#
# COMPACT_ATOMS: atom_id res chain seq x y z
N MET A 1 -25.29 -7.60 -8.74
CA MET A 1 -24.60 -7.27 -10.00
C MET A 1 -25.63 -6.68 -10.96
N ARG A 2 -25.36 -5.53 -11.58
CA ARG A 2 -26.28 -4.91 -12.56
C ARG A 2 -25.86 -5.31 -13.96
N VAL A 3 -26.78 -5.88 -14.74
CA VAL A 3 -26.57 -6.20 -16.16
C VAL A 3 -27.08 -5.03 -17.00
N ILE A 4 -26.29 -4.60 -17.98
CA ILE A 4 -26.62 -3.48 -18.87
C ILE A 4 -26.46 -4.00 -20.30
N ASN A 5 -27.58 -4.18 -21.00
CA ASN A 5 -27.60 -4.74 -22.35
C ASN A 5 -27.62 -3.62 -23.37
N TYR A 6 -26.67 -3.68 -24.32
CA TYR A 6 -26.60 -2.78 -25.48
C TYR A 6 -26.72 -1.27 -25.14
N PRO A 7 -25.93 -0.72 -24.21
CA PRO A 7 -26.01 0.71 -23.88
C PRO A 7 -25.56 1.56 -25.08
N ASP A 8 -26.18 2.74 -25.22
CA ASP A 8 -25.74 3.73 -26.22
C ASP A 8 -24.28 4.12 -25.92
N LYS A 9 -23.47 4.35 -26.96
CA LYS A 9 -22.07 4.80 -26.82
C LYS A 9 -21.95 6.06 -25.97
N LYS A 10 -22.96 6.93 -25.97
CA LYS A 10 -23.02 8.13 -25.13
C LYS A 10 -23.03 7.81 -23.63
N GLU A 11 -23.54 6.64 -23.24
CA GLU A 11 -23.61 6.21 -21.85
C GLU A 11 -22.31 5.58 -21.35
N TRP A 12 -21.40 5.16 -22.24
CA TRP A 12 -20.19 4.42 -21.86
C TRP A 12 -19.30 5.19 -20.89
N GLN A 13 -19.15 6.51 -21.09
CA GLN A 13 -18.38 7.34 -20.16
C GLN A 13 -18.93 7.24 -18.74
N LYS A 14 -20.25 7.27 -18.57
CA LYS A 14 -20.91 7.13 -17.27
C LYS A 14 -20.74 5.73 -16.67
N LEU A 15 -20.73 4.69 -17.50
CA LEU A 15 -20.54 3.30 -17.04
C LEU A 15 -19.11 2.99 -16.61
N LEU A 16 -18.14 3.70 -17.17
CA LEU A 16 -16.73 3.57 -16.83
C LEU A 16 -16.34 4.40 -15.59
N ILE A 17 -17.25 5.23 -15.07
CA ILE A 17 -17.02 5.98 -13.83
C ILE A 17 -16.81 4.98 -12.69
N ARG A 18 -15.62 5.02 -12.11
CA ARG A 18 -15.36 4.36 -10.84
C ARG A 18 -16.03 5.16 -9.73
N PRO A 19 -16.66 4.53 -8.75
CA PRO A 19 -17.13 5.23 -7.56
C PRO A 19 -15.92 5.89 -6.90
N VAL A 20 -15.91 7.22 -6.90
CA VAL A 20 -14.91 8.03 -6.20
C VAL A 20 -15.62 8.73 -5.05
N PHE A 21 -14.96 8.76 -3.90
CA PHE A 21 -15.41 9.54 -2.75
C PHE A 21 -15.03 11.01 -2.98
N GLU A 22 -15.81 11.95 -2.45
CA GLU A 22 -15.41 13.36 -2.46
C GLU A 22 -14.16 13.56 -1.59
N THR A 23 -13.05 13.96 -2.21
CA THR A 23 -11.74 14.06 -1.54
C THR A 23 -11.47 15.43 -0.94
N HIS A 24 -12.25 16.46 -1.28
CA HIS A 24 -12.01 17.84 -0.84
C HIS A 24 -11.98 18.00 0.68
N SER A 25 -12.78 17.23 1.42
CA SER A 25 -12.79 17.25 2.89
C SER A 25 -11.59 16.54 3.52
N LEU A 26 -10.88 15.69 2.77
CA LEU A 26 -9.71 14.96 3.25
C LEU A 26 -8.44 15.81 3.18
N ASP A 27 -8.33 16.71 2.20
CA ASP A 27 -7.12 17.51 1.95
C ASP A 27 -6.68 18.31 3.17
N GLU A 28 -7.63 18.96 3.87
CA GLU A 28 -7.31 19.74 5.07
C GLU A 28 -6.85 18.85 6.22
N SER A 29 -7.49 17.69 6.39
CA SER A 29 -7.14 16.73 7.43
C SER A 29 -5.74 16.15 7.20
N VAL A 30 -5.43 15.75 5.96
CA VAL A 30 -4.11 15.22 5.58
C VAL A 30 -3.05 16.30 5.73
N ARG A 31 -3.31 17.53 5.29
CA ARG A 31 -2.36 18.66 5.43
C ARG A 31 -1.97 18.90 6.88
N LYS A 32 -2.96 18.92 7.80
CA LYS A 32 -2.71 19.09 9.24
C LYS A 32 -1.84 17.96 9.80
N VAL A 33 -2.06 16.71 9.37
CA VAL A 33 -1.23 15.56 9.78
C VAL A 33 0.20 15.74 9.30
N LEU A 34 0.40 16.05 8.01
CA LEU A 34 1.73 16.23 7.41
C LEU A 34 2.50 17.40 8.04
N GLU A 35 1.86 18.54 8.28
CA GLU A 35 2.47 19.70 8.95
C GLU A 35 2.89 19.37 10.38
N ASN A 36 2.05 18.63 11.11
CA ASN A 36 2.35 18.21 12.47
C ASN A 36 3.54 17.22 12.50
N VAL A 37 3.56 16.23 11.60
CA VAL A 37 4.69 15.28 11.47
C VAL A 37 5.97 16.02 11.05
N LYS A 38 5.89 17.00 10.15
CA LYS A 38 7.04 17.82 9.76
C LYS A 38 7.61 18.62 10.92
N LYS A 39 6.75 19.13 11.81
CA LYS A 39 7.16 19.97 12.95
C LYS A 39 7.66 19.14 14.14
N ASN A 40 7.00 18.01 14.42
CA ASN A 40 7.16 17.28 15.68
C ASN A 40 7.67 15.84 15.50
N GLY A 41 7.93 15.39 14.26
CA GLY A 41 8.54 14.10 13.96
C GLY A 41 7.80 12.91 14.58
N ASP A 42 8.55 12.02 15.21
CA ASP A 42 8.06 10.75 15.76
C ASP A 42 7.01 10.91 16.85
N GLU A 43 7.06 11.99 17.63
CA GLU A 43 6.04 12.27 18.66
C GLU A 43 4.66 12.42 18.02
N ALA A 44 4.57 13.10 16.88
CA ALA A 44 3.32 13.21 16.14
C ALA A 44 2.87 11.85 15.60
N ILE A 45 3.79 11.01 15.13
CA ILE A 45 3.47 9.66 14.63
C ILE A 45 2.87 8.80 15.75
N LEU A 46 3.50 8.77 16.93
CA LEU A 46 2.99 8.02 18.09
C LEU A 46 1.60 8.52 18.52
N LYS A 47 1.40 9.85 18.54
CA LYS A 47 0.11 10.44 18.86
C LYS A 47 -0.98 10.08 17.85
N TYR A 48 -0.65 10.06 16.55
CA TYR A 48 -1.61 9.64 15.53
C TYR A 48 -1.90 8.15 15.58
N THR A 49 -0.91 7.32 15.91
CA THR A 49 -1.08 5.87 16.15
C THR A 49 -2.06 5.64 17.30
N GLU A 50 -1.86 6.30 18.44
CA GLU A 50 -2.79 6.21 19.58
C GLU A 50 -4.20 6.71 19.21
N LYS A 51 -4.29 7.79 18.42
CA LYS A 51 -5.57 8.36 18.00
C LYS A 51 -6.37 7.45 17.06
N PHE A 52 -5.72 6.87 16.06
CA PHE A 52 -6.40 6.16 14.97
C PHE A 52 -6.39 4.63 15.14
N ASP A 53 -5.30 4.08 15.67
CA ASP A 53 -5.15 2.63 15.88
C ASP A 53 -5.46 2.23 17.33
N HIS A 54 -5.74 3.21 18.19
CA HIS A 54 -6.13 3.01 19.60
C HIS A 54 -5.13 2.21 20.43
N ILE A 55 -3.85 2.36 20.10
CA ILE A 55 -2.74 1.70 20.79
C ILE A 55 -1.64 2.71 21.11
N ARG A 56 -1.17 2.68 22.37
CA ARG A 56 0.00 3.43 22.79
C ARG A 56 1.23 2.53 22.68
N LEU A 57 2.20 2.96 21.87
CA LEU A 57 3.44 2.22 21.63
C LEU A 57 4.61 2.89 22.33
N ASP A 58 5.49 2.09 22.92
CA ASP A 58 6.78 2.55 23.43
C ASP A 58 7.84 2.66 22.31
N SER A 59 7.67 1.86 21.24
CA SER A 59 8.48 1.86 20.04
C SER A 59 7.61 1.51 18.84
N TYR A 60 7.77 2.25 17.73
CA TYR A 60 7.12 1.94 16.45
C TYR A 60 7.97 0.98 15.58
N ILE A 61 9.20 0.66 16.00
CA ILE A 61 10.06 -0.31 15.32
C ILE A 61 9.83 -1.69 15.94
N VAL A 62 9.32 -2.62 15.12
CA VAL A 62 9.21 -4.03 15.50
C VAL A 62 10.60 -4.63 15.70
N SER A 63 10.84 -5.15 16.90
CA SER A 63 12.12 -5.75 17.32
C SER A 63 12.43 -7.03 16.54
N LYS A 64 13.70 -7.46 16.62
CA LYS A 64 14.13 -8.72 15.99
C LYS A 64 13.47 -9.92 16.67
N GLU A 65 13.29 -9.83 17.98
CA GLU A 65 12.71 -10.84 18.84
C GLU A 65 11.24 -11.06 18.50
N GLU A 66 10.47 -9.98 18.34
CA GLU A 66 9.08 -10.03 17.88
C GLU A 66 8.96 -10.64 16.49
N LYS A 67 9.85 -10.29 15.56
CA LYS A 67 9.88 -10.89 14.21
C LYS A 67 10.14 -12.40 14.28
N VAL A 68 11.10 -12.84 15.10
CA VAL A 68 11.41 -14.27 15.28
C VAL A 68 10.23 -14.99 15.95
N ALA A 69 9.58 -14.38 16.93
CA ALA A 69 8.39 -14.93 17.57
C ALA A 69 7.25 -15.11 16.57
N ALA A 70 6.95 -14.07 15.78
CA ALA A 70 5.92 -14.11 14.74
C ALA A 70 6.19 -15.22 13.71
N LEU A 71 7.44 -15.41 13.29
CA LEU A 71 7.80 -16.51 12.38
C LEU A 71 7.48 -17.89 12.94
N LYS A 72 7.50 -18.09 14.26
CA LYS A 72 7.15 -19.38 14.89
C LYS A 72 5.64 -19.62 14.93
N LEU A 73 4.82 -18.57 14.88
CA LEU A 73 3.36 -18.65 14.95
C LEU A 73 2.70 -19.00 13.61
N VAL A 74 3.41 -18.81 12.49
CA VAL A 74 2.88 -19.12 11.16
C VAL A 74 3.06 -20.61 10.85
N ASP A 75 1.98 -21.28 10.45
CA ASP A 75 1.98 -22.69 10.10
C ASP A 75 2.82 -22.97 8.83
N THR A 76 3.24 -24.23 8.67
CA THR A 76 4.15 -24.64 7.61
C THR A 76 3.53 -24.54 6.21
N GLU A 77 2.23 -24.78 6.07
CA GLU A 77 1.56 -24.74 4.77
C GLU A 77 1.40 -23.31 4.26
N LEU A 78 1.01 -22.38 5.14
CA LEU A 78 0.97 -20.96 4.85
C LEU A 78 2.37 -20.42 4.51
N LYS A 79 3.42 -20.84 5.21
CA LYS A 79 4.81 -20.48 4.86
C LYS A 79 5.18 -20.94 3.46
N LYS A 80 4.85 -22.18 3.09
CA LYS A 80 5.11 -22.71 1.74
C LYS A 80 4.34 -21.92 0.68
N ALA A 81 3.07 -21.60 0.92
CA ALA A 81 2.25 -20.81 0.01
C ALA A 81 2.80 -19.38 -0.19
N MET A 82 3.20 -18.70 0.89
CA MET A 82 3.82 -17.38 0.83
C MET A 82 5.16 -17.42 0.08
N LYS A 83 5.97 -18.47 0.30
CA LYS A 83 7.25 -18.66 -0.40
C LYS A 83 7.04 -18.86 -1.90
N LEU A 84 6.09 -19.70 -2.30
CA LEU A 84 5.73 -19.90 -3.70
C LEU A 84 5.27 -18.59 -4.36
N ALA A 85 4.41 -17.81 -3.70
CA ALA A 85 3.95 -16.53 -4.21
C ALA A 85 5.14 -15.54 -4.36
N SER A 86 6.00 -15.45 -3.34
CA SER A 86 7.20 -14.62 -3.37
C SER A 86 8.14 -14.99 -4.52
N ASP A 87 8.36 -16.27 -4.77
CA ASP A 87 9.23 -16.75 -5.84
C ASP A 87 8.67 -16.43 -7.23
N ASN A 88 7.36 -16.58 -7.41
CA ASN A 88 6.70 -16.23 -8.67
C ASN A 88 6.76 -14.72 -8.95
N ILE A 89 6.49 -13.90 -7.93
CA ILE A 89 6.59 -12.44 -8.02
C ILE A 89 8.04 -12.04 -8.36
N ALA A 90 9.02 -12.61 -7.65
CA ALA A 90 10.44 -12.31 -7.88
C ALA A 90 10.88 -12.72 -9.29
N LYS A 91 10.48 -13.91 -9.75
CA LYS A 91 10.78 -14.39 -11.10
C LYS A 91 10.25 -13.44 -12.18
N PHE A 92 8.99 -13.02 -12.05
CA PHE A 92 8.36 -12.10 -13.00
C PHE A 92 9.05 -10.72 -13.02
N HIS A 93 9.30 -10.11 -11.85
CA HIS A 93 9.94 -8.79 -11.78
C HIS A 93 11.42 -8.82 -12.16
N ASN A 94 12.14 -9.92 -11.90
CA ASN A 94 13.52 -10.07 -12.36
C ASN A 94 13.61 -10.09 -13.90
N ALA A 95 12.61 -10.66 -14.59
CA ALA A 95 12.55 -10.63 -16.06
C ALA A 95 12.29 -9.22 -16.64
N GLN A 96 11.87 -8.27 -15.81
CA GLN A 96 11.63 -6.87 -16.21
C GLN A 96 12.86 -5.97 -15.98
N LYS A 97 13.96 -6.50 -15.45
CA LYS A 97 15.20 -5.74 -15.29
C LYS A 97 15.87 -5.56 -16.65
N PHE A 98 15.81 -4.35 -17.18
CA PHE A 98 16.51 -3.99 -18.42
C PHE A 98 17.96 -3.58 -18.12
N SER A 99 18.88 -3.93 -19.02
CA SER A 99 20.21 -3.33 -19.07
C SER A 99 20.14 -1.99 -19.78
N ILE A 100 20.95 -1.03 -19.33
CA ILE A 100 21.15 0.23 -20.05
C ILE A 100 21.70 -0.11 -21.44
N VAL A 101 21.09 0.46 -22.48
CA VAL A 101 21.59 0.36 -23.86
C VAL A 101 22.12 1.74 -24.23
N GLU A 102 23.45 1.87 -24.33
CA GLU A 102 24.09 3.08 -24.84
C GLU A 102 23.96 3.09 -26.37
N VAL A 103 23.42 4.17 -26.92
CA VAL A 103 23.23 4.36 -28.37
C VAL A 103 23.79 5.72 -28.74
N GLU A 104 24.79 5.73 -29.63
CA GLU A 104 25.32 6.95 -30.25
C GLU A 104 24.81 7.01 -31.70
N THR A 105 24.29 8.16 -32.10
CA THR A 105 23.82 8.42 -33.47
C THR A 105 24.66 9.52 -34.12
N LEU A 106 24.90 9.39 -35.44
CA LEU A 106 25.70 10.32 -36.26
C LEU A 106 25.17 11.75 -36.28
#